data_AF-A0A5A7NL36-F1
#
_entry.id   AF-A0A5A7NL36-F1
#
_cell.length_a   1.000
_cell.length_b   1.000
_cell.length_c   1.000
_cell.angle_alpha   90.00
_cell.angle_beta   90.00
_cell.angle_gamma   90.00
#
_symmetry.space_group_name_H-M   'P 1'
#
loop_
_entity.id
_entity.type
_entity.pdbx_description
1 polymer ?
#
loop_
_entity_poly.entity_id
_entity_poly.type
_entity_poly.pdbx_seq_one_letter_code
_entity_poly.pdbx_strand_id
1 'polypeptide(L)'
;MSLFKRAGKMAIGGGADVAKLEARIAELEAECQQSDAAIQRIEKVCLAAAAGDLEARLIDIPEDGPGAQSMHALNHLLDMTDAFMREARGTLKAASEGRYYRRFMRRGMLGSFGDGAVDIDNARAEMARMEEASQAQREDMAKRFETQLSSAITNLLDLSETMENTARRMFDEASQALEKTVAVSAAAEETSSNAR
;
A
#
# COMPACT_ATOMS: atom_id res chain seq x y z
N MET A 1 -15.02 -82.36 -60.85
CA MET A 1 -14.70 -82.06 -59.44
C MET A 1 -14.92 -80.57 -59.24
N SER A 2 -16.14 -80.14 -58.90
CA SER A 2 -16.60 -80.00 -57.50
C SER A 2 -15.60 -79.11 -56.75
N LEU A 3 -15.79 -77.79 -56.67
CA LEU A 3 -16.62 -77.15 -55.64
C LEU A 3 -16.94 -75.66 -55.99
N PHE A 4 -17.32 -75.38 -57.24
CA PHE A 4 -17.82 -74.05 -57.65
C PHE A 4 -19.32 -73.92 -57.31
N LYS A 5 -19.68 -73.99 -56.03
CA LYS A 5 -21.08 -73.85 -55.61
C LYS A 5 -21.22 -73.41 -54.15
N ARG A 6 -20.79 -72.18 -53.84
CA ARG A 6 -21.29 -71.41 -52.69
C ARG A 6 -21.27 -69.90 -52.99
N ALA A 7 -21.86 -69.55 -54.13
CA ALA A 7 -22.50 -68.24 -54.29
C ALA A 7 -23.80 -68.27 -53.47
N GLY A 8 -23.66 -68.10 -52.16
CA GLY A 8 -24.77 -68.07 -51.21
C GLY A 8 -24.79 -66.70 -50.56
N LYS A 9 -25.54 -65.78 -51.18
CA LYS A 9 -26.14 -64.58 -50.58
C LYS A 9 -25.24 -63.74 -49.67
N MET A 10 -24.81 -62.59 -50.21
CA MET A 10 -24.74 -61.35 -49.44
C MET A 10 -25.98 -61.25 -48.54
N ALA A 11 -25.79 -61.47 -47.24
CA ALA A 11 -26.63 -60.85 -46.23
C ALA A 11 -25.94 -59.52 -45.90
N ILE A 12 -26.32 -58.52 -46.67
CA ILE A 12 -26.29 -57.10 -46.33
C ILE A 12 -26.81 -56.89 -44.89
N GLY A 13 -25.94 -57.04 -43.90
CA GLY A 13 -26.02 -56.30 -42.63
C GLY A 13 -25.44 -54.88 -42.76
N GLY A 14 -24.64 -54.64 -43.80
CA GLY A 14 -23.83 -53.43 -43.96
C GLY A 14 -24.60 -52.12 -44.14
N GLY A 15 -25.86 -52.13 -44.61
CA GLY A 15 -26.63 -50.89 -44.73
C GLY A 15 -27.02 -50.28 -43.38
N ALA A 16 -27.35 -51.13 -42.40
CA ALA A 16 -27.70 -50.69 -41.05
C ALA A 16 -26.46 -50.28 -40.24
N ASP A 17 -25.33 -50.98 -40.43
CA ASP A 17 -24.08 -50.65 -39.75
C ASP A 17 -23.41 -49.39 -40.33
N VAL A 18 -23.47 -49.16 -41.65
CA VAL A 18 -22.96 -47.93 -42.28
C VAL A 18 -23.80 -46.71 -41.88
N ALA A 19 -25.13 -46.81 -41.90
CA ALA A 19 -26.00 -45.71 -41.46
C ALA A 19 -25.77 -45.36 -39.96
N LYS A 20 -25.49 -46.36 -39.13
CA LYS A 20 -25.16 -46.15 -37.70
C LYS A 20 -23.80 -45.48 -37.52
N LEU A 21 -22.81 -45.81 -38.35
CA LEU A 21 -21.50 -45.17 -38.35
C LEU A 21 -21.59 -43.71 -38.84
N GLU A 22 -22.33 -43.45 -39.91
CA GLU A 22 -22.57 -42.08 -40.43
C GLU A 22 -23.27 -41.20 -39.40
N ALA A 23 -24.30 -41.72 -38.72
CA ALA A 23 -24.97 -41.01 -37.63
C ALA A 23 -24.01 -40.69 -36.47
N ARG A 24 -23.11 -41.63 -36.13
CA ARG A 24 -22.12 -41.42 -35.07
C ARG A 24 -21.04 -40.40 -35.46
N ILE A 25 -20.61 -40.37 -36.71
CA ILE A 25 -19.68 -39.36 -37.22
C ILE A 25 -20.31 -37.98 -37.14
N ALA A 26 -21.55 -37.83 -37.61
CA ALA A 26 -22.27 -36.55 -37.56
C ALA A 26 -22.46 -36.06 -36.11
N GLU A 27 -22.76 -36.95 -35.16
CA GLU A 27 -22.84 -36.64 -33.73
C GLU A 27 -21.49 -36.16 -33.18
N LEU A 28 -20.40 -36.86 -33.49
CA LEU A 28 -19.05 -36.49 -33.06
C LEU A 28 -18.58 -35.17 -33.67
N GLU A 29 -18.89 -34.91 -34.94
CA GLU A 29 -18.59 -33.65 -35.60
C GLU A 29 -19.32 -32.48 -34.93
N ALA A 30 -20.58 -32.67 -34.53
CA ALA A 30 -21.34 -31.66 -33.80
C ALA A 30 -20.76 -31.41 -32.40
N GLU A 31 -20.29 -32.44 -31.70
CA GLU A 31 -19.63 -32.32 -30.40
C GLU A 31 -18.29 -31.57 -30.49
N CYS A 32 -17.48 -31.86 -31.52
CA CYS A 32 -16.25 -31.14 -31.81
C CYS A 32 -16.53 -29.65 -32.10
N GLN A 33 -17.54 -29.34 -32.92
CA GLN A 33 -17.91 -27.95 -33.22
C GLN A 33 -18.35 -27.18 -31.96
N GLN A 34 -19.10 -27.82 -31.06
CA GLN A 34 -19.50 -27.21 -29.79
C GLN A 34 -18.28 -26.97 -28.88
N SER A 35 -17.34 -27.91 -28.86
CA SER A 35 -16.09 -27.79 -28.10
C SER A 35 -15.21 -26.65 -28.62
N ASP A 36 -15.04 -26.53 -29.93
CA ASP A 36 -14.27 -25.45 -30.56
C ASP A 36 -14.90 -24.08 -30.28
N ALA A 37 -16.23 -23.99 -30.38
CA ALA A 37 -16.95 -22.76 -30.03
C ALA A 37 -16.77 -22.40 -28.56
N ALA A 38 -16.77 -23.38 -27.65
CA ALA A 38 -16.52 -23.15 -26.24
C ALA A 38 -15.11 -22.62 -25.97
N ILE A 39 -14.08 -23.20 -26.62
CA ILE A 39 -12.69 -22.75 -26.49
C ILE A 39 -12.53 -21.32 -26.98
N GLN A 40 -13.07 -20.98 -28.16
CA GLN A 40 -12.99 -19.61 -28.71
C GLN A 40 -13.64 -18.57 -27.79
N ARG A 41 -14.75 -18.93 -27.14
CA ARG A 41 -15.42 -18.05 -26.16
C ARG A 41 -14.55 -17.83 -24.92
N ILE A 42 -13.98 -18.90 -24.37
CA ILE A 42 -13.05 -18.84 -23.23
C ILE A 42 -11.83 -17.98 -23.58
N GLU A 43 -11.21 -18.23 -24.74
CA GLU A 43 -10.05 -17.49 -25.22
C GLU A 43 -10.34 -15.99 -25.29
N LYS A 44 -11.47 -15.61 -25.89
CA LYS A 44 -11.87 -14.20 -26.00
C LYS A 44 -11.96 -13.52 -24.62
N VAL A 45 -12.55 -14.18 -23.63
CA VAL A 45 -12.67 -13.62 -22.27
C VAL A 45 -11.31 -13.59 -21.57
N CYS A 46 -10.48 -14.61 -21.73
CA CYS A 46 -9.11 -14.59 -21.20
C CYS A 46 -8.28 -13.43 -21.78
N LEU A 47 -8.38 -13.17 -23.08
CA LEU A 47 -7.69 -12.05 -23.73
C LEU A 47 -8.20 -10.69 -23.22
N ALA A 48 -9.52 -10.54 -23.02
CA ALA A 48 -10.10 -9.34 -22.43
C ALA A 48 -9.62 -9.12 -20.99
N ALA A 49 -9.64 -10.17 -20.16
CA ALA A 49 -9.15 -10.12 -18.79
C ALA A 49 -7.65 -9.81 -18.72
N ALA A 50 -6.84 -10.36 -19.63
CA ALA A 50 -5.42 -10.04 -19.74
C ALA A 50 -5.17 -8.57 -20.12
N ALA A 51 -6.08 -7.95 -20.87
CA ALA A 51 -6.06 -6.52 -21.16
C ALA A 51 -6.60 -5.64 -20.01
N GLY A 52 -7.05 -6.25 -18.91
CA GLY A 52 -7.56 -5.57 -17.72
C GLY A 52 -9.08 -5.41 -17.66
N ASP A 53 -9.83 -5.98 -18.60
CA ASP A 53 -11.29 -6.02 -18.55
C ASP A 53 -11.77 -7.24 -17.73
N LEU A 54 -11.97 -7.03 -16.44
CA LEU A 54 -12.48 -8.05 -15.52
C LEU A 54 -14.00 -8.15 -15.50
N GLU A 55 -14.69 -7.27 -16.24
CA GLU A 55 -16.15 -7.29 -16.38
C GLU A 55 -16.61 -8.17 -17.54
N ALA A 56 -15.68 -8.65 -18.38
CA ALA A 56 -15.97 -9.63 -19.42
C ALA A 56 -16.52 -10.94 -18.81
N ARG A 57 -17.67 -11.41 -19.31
CA ARG A 57 -18.35 -12.61 -18.81
C ARG A 57 -18.69 -13.62 -19.88
N LEU A 58 -18.57 -14.88 -19.52
CA LEU A 58 -19.20 -15.98 -20.24
C LEU A 58 -20.65 -16.11 -19.76
N ILE A 59 -21.58 -15.62 -20.57
CA ILE A 59 -23.04 -15.74 -20.37
C ILE A 59 -23.59 -16.94 -21.15
N ASP A 60 -24.83 -17.38 -20.89
CA ASP A 60 -25.45 -18.50 -21.63
C ASP A 60 -24.56 -19.76 -21.69
N ILE A 61 -24.10 -20.19 -20.52
CA ILE A 61 -23.30 -21.41 -20.38
C ILE A 61 -24.27 -22.60 -20.36
N PRO A 62 -24.14 -23.58 -21.27
CA PRO A 62 -24.99 -24.79 -21.25
C PRO A 62 -24.70 -25.61 -19.99
N GLU A 63 -25.71 -26.17 -19.32
CA GLU A 63 -25.52 -26.90 -18.05
C GLU A 63 -24.58 -28.11 -18.17
N ASP A 64 -24.73 -28.91 -19.24
CA ASP A 64 -23.92 -30.11 -19.50
C ASP A 64 -23.13 -30.03 -20.82
N GLY A 65 -22.88 -28.81 -21.32
CA GLY A 65 -22.19 -28.60 -22.58
C GLY A 65 -20.67 -28.74 -22.49
N PRO A 66 -19.98 -29.03 -23.61
CA PRO A 66 -18.52 -29.03 -23.66
C PRO A 66 -17.94 -27.72 -23.10
N GLY A 67 -17.05 -27.85 -22.12
CA GLY A 67 -16.37 -26.71 -21.49
C GLY A 67 -17.20 -25.90 -20.48
N ALA A 68 -18.45 -26.27 -20.18
CA ALA A 68 -19.32 -25.54 -19.26
C ALA A 68 -18.68 -25.29 -17.88
N GLN A 69 -18.11 -26.34 -17.28
CA GLN A 69 -17.41 -26.23 -16.00
C GLN A 69 -16.22 -25.26 -16.07
N SER A 70 -15.47 -25.26 -17.17
CA SER A 70 -14.34 -24.34 -17.39
C SER A 70 -14.83 -22.90 -17.52
N MET A 71 -15.96 -22.67 -18.19
CA MET A 71 -16.56 -21.33 -18.30
C MET A 71 -17.00 -20.80 -16.93
N HIS A 72 -17.66 -21.63 -16.11
CA HIS A 72 -18.05 -21.27 -14.74
C HIS A 72 -16.83 -20.99 -13.86
N ALA A 73 -15.80 -21.84 -13.93
CA ALA A 73 -14.56 -21.66 -13.18
C ALA A 73 -13.83 -20.36 -13.58
N LEU A 74 -13.80 -20.01 -14.87
CA LEU A 74 -13.21 -18.76 -15.33
C LEU A 74 -13.98 -17.55 -14.83
N ASN A 75 -15.31 -17.55 -14.92
CA ASN A 75 -16.13 -16.47 -14.36
C ASN A 75 -15.87 -16.29 -12.86
N HIS A 76 -15.78 -17.39 -12.10
CA HIS A 76 -15.47 -17.33 -10.68
C HIS A 76 -14.07 -16.77 -10.40
N LEU A 77 -13.06 -17.14 -11.20
CA LEU A 77 -11.72 -16.56 -11.09
C LEU A 77 -11.72 -15.04 -11.34
N LEU A 78 -12.49 -14.58 -12.33
CA LEU A 78 -12.65 -13.15 -12.61
C LEU A 78 -13.35 -12.42 -11.47
N ASP A 79 -14.41 -13.01 -10.88
CA ASP A 79 -15.07 -12.46 -9.68
C ASP A 79 -14.10 -12.28 -8.52
N MET A 80 -13.30 -13.31 -8.24
CA MET A 80 -12.32 -13.27 -7.16
C MET A 80 -11.24 -12.22 -7.43
N THR A 81 -10.80 -12.09 -8.68
CA THR A 81 -9.80 -11.10 -9.08
C THR A 81 -10.34 -9.67 -8.97
N ASP A 82 -11.57 -9.41 -9.46
CA ASP A 82 -12.19 -8.08 -9.33
C ASP A 82 -12.41 -7.72 -7.87
N ALA A 83 -13.00 -8.62 -7.08
CA ALA A 83 -13.24 -8.39 -5.66
C ALA A 83 -11.93 -8.11 -4.90
N PHE A 84 -10.87 -8.87 -5.19
CA PHE A 84 -9.56 -8.64 -4.59
C PHE A 84 -8.99 -7.27 -4.99
N MET A 85 -8.99 -6.92 -6.28
CA MET A 85 -8.46 -5.66 -6.76
C MET A 85 -9.26 -4.46 -6.22
N ARG A 86 -10.58 -4.57 -6.14
CA ARG A 86 -11.47 -3.55 -5.59
C ARG A 86 -11.17 -3.29 -4.12
N GLU A 87 -11.04 -4.35 -3.32
CA GLU A 87 -10.74 -4.21 -1.89
C GLU A 87 -9.30 -3.75 -1.62
N ALA A 88 -8.33 -4.24 -2.41
CA ALA A 88 -6.94 -3.78 -2.34
C ALA A 88 -6.86 -2.28 -2.61
N ARG A 89 -7.47 -1.81 -3.71
CA ARG A 89 -7.51 -0.38 -4.07
C ARG A 89 -8.18 0.45 -3.00
N GLY A 90 -9.33 0.01 -2.47
CA GLY A 90 -10.04 0.72 -1.43
C GLY A 90 -9.22 0.86 -0.15
N THR A 91 -8.59 -0.23 0.29
CA THR A 91 -7.76 -0.29 1.50
C THR A 91 -6.51 0.55 1.37
N LEU A 92 -5.76 0.39 0.27
CA LEU A 92 -4.52 1.11 0.04
C LEU A 92 -4.76 2.60 -0.20
N LYS A 93 -5.83 2.99 -0.92
CA LYS A 93 -6.20 4.40 -1.08
C LYS A 93 -6.48 5.06 0.26
N ALA A 94 -7.26 4.41 1.13
CA ALA A 94 -7.52 4.93 2.47
C ALA A 94 -6.22 5.08 3.29
N ALA A 95 -5.34 4.06 3.27
CA ALA A 95 -4.05 4.12 3.94
C ALA A 95 -3.15 5.25 3.40
N SER A 96 -3.11 5.46 2.08
CA SER A 96 -2.33 6.56 1.46
C SER A 96 -2.81 7.95 1.85
N GLU A 97 -4.08 8.06 2.25
CA GLU A 97 -4.69 9.31 2.74
C GLU A 97 -4.62 9.40 4.28
N GLY A 98 -3.77 8.60 4.92
CA GLY A 98 -3.58 8.56 6.38
C GLY A 98 -4.74 7.91 7.15
N ARG A 99 -5.70 7.30 6.46
CA ARG A 99 -6.90 6.71 7.06
C ARG A 99 -6.78 5.20 7.16
N TYR A 100 -6.21 4.73 8.27
CA TYR A 100 -5.91 3.31 8.47
C TYR A 100 -7.07 2.47 9.02
N TYR A 101 -8.26 3.04 9.24
CA TYR A 101 -9.41 2.28 9.78
C TYR A 101 -10.02 1.30 8.77
N ARG A 102 -9.84 1.55 7.46
CA ARG A 102 -10.42 0.68 6.42
C ARG A 102 -9.58 -0.58 6.30
N ARG A 103 -10.15 -1.72 6.68
CA ARG A 103 -9.53 -3.04 6.54
C ARG A 103 -9.92 -3.71 5.24
N PHE A 104 -9.05 -4.59 4.76
CA PHE A 104 -9.35 -5.45 3.61
C PHE A 104 -10.47 -6.44 3.99
N MET A 105 -11.52 -6.56 3.16
CA MET A 105 -12.57 -7.55 3.40
C MET A 105 -12.08 -8.97 3.04
N ARG A 106 -11.72 -9.75 4.07
CA ARG A 106 -11.20 -11.12 3.89
C ARG A 106 -12.27 -12.16 3.58
N ARG A 107 -13.53 -11.89 3.90
CA ARG A 107 -14.62 -12.86 3.73
C ARG A 107 -14.80 -13.17 2.24
N GLY A 108 -14.72 -14.45 1.88
CA GLY A 108 -14.82 -14.91 0.49
C GLY A 108 -13.48 -14.99 -0.24
N MET A 109 -12.39 -14.47 0.33
CA MET A 109 -11.04 -14.62 -0.24
C MET A 109 -10.47 -15.99 0.12
N LEU A 110 -10.28 -16.84 -0.88
CA LEU A 110 -9.80 -18.21 -0.72
C LEU A 110 -8.33 -18.34 -1.15
N GLY A 111 -7.60 -19.26 -0.52
CA GLY A 111 -6.20 -19.57 -0.86
C GLY A 111 -5.32 -18.32 -0.91
N SER A 112 -4.55 -18.18 -1.99
CA SER A 112 -3.60 -17.07 -2.17
C SER A 112 -4.24 -15.67 -2.14
N PHE A 113 -5.51 -15.53 -2.54
CA PHE A 113 -6.23 -14.25 -2.39
C PHE A 113 -6.43 -13.91 -0.91
N GLY A 114 -6.71 -14.91 -0.08
CA GLY A 114 -6.85 -14.76 1.37
C GLY A 114 -5.53 -14.39 2.04
N ASP A 115 -4.44 -15.01 1.63
CA ASP A 115 -3.09 -14.71 2.14
C ASP A 115 -2.68 -13.27 1.77
N GLY A 116 -2.84 -12.89 0.50
CA GLY A 116 -2.57 -11.50 0.08
C GLY A 116 -3.44 -10.46 0.78
N ALA A 117 -4.70 -10.79 1.08
CA ALA A 117 -5.58 -9.93 1.87
C ALA A 117 -5.09 -9.74 3.31
N VAL A 118 -4.50 -10.77 3.92
CA VAL A 118 -3.86 -10.69 5.24
C VAL A 118 -2.63 -9.80 5.18
N ASP A 119 -1.78 -9.98 4.19
CA ASP A 119 -0.55 -9.20 4.05
C ASP A 119 -0.85 -7.71 3.88
N ILE A 120 -1.85 -7.35 3.06
CA ILE A 120 -2.30 -5.96 2.90
C ILE A 120 -2.83 -5.39 4.23
N ASP A 121 -3.64 -6.15 4.96
CA ASP A 121 -4.21 -5.67 6.23
C ASP A 121 -3.13 -5.50 7.32
N ASN A 122 -2.12 -6.39 7.34
CA ASN A 122 -0.96 -6.28 8.23
C ASN A 122 -0.10 -5.06 7.89
N ALA A 123 0.20 -4.84 6.60
CA ALA A 123 0.95 -3.68 6.14
C ALA A 123 0.23 -2.37 6.53
N ARG A 124 -1.09 -2.31 6.34
CA ARG A 124 -1.92 -1.18 6.81
C ARG A 124 -1.82 -0.98 8.32
N ALA A 125 -1.89 -2.05 9.12
CA ALA A 125 -1.78 -1.95 10.57
C ALA A 125 -0.41 -1.43 11.01
N GLU A 126 0.67 -1.83 10.33
CA GLU A 126 2.01 -1.36 10.64
C GLU A 126 2.20 0.11 10.26
N MET A 127 1.68 0.55 9.10
CA MET A 127 1.68 1.98 8.74
C MET A 127 0.94 2.83 9.78
N ALA A 128 -0.18 2.34 10.33
CA ALA A 128 -0.89 3.03 11.41
C ALA A 128 -0.03 3.20 12.67
N ARG A 129 0.67 2.13 13.08
CA ARG A 129 1.57 2.15 14.24
C ARG A 129 2.75 3.09 14.04
N MET A 130 3.32 3.12 12.84
CA MET A 130 4.42 4.03 12.50
C MET A 130 3.98 5.50 12.57
N GLU A 131 2.77 5.82 12.09
CA GLU A 131 2.22 7.18 12.20
C GLU A 131 1.99 7.58 13.66
N GLU A 132 1.39 6.69 14.47
CA GLU A 132 1.20 6.91 15.91
C GLU A 132 2.54 7.13 16.63
N ALA A 133 3.56 6.31 16.32
CA ALA A 133 4.90 6.46 16.88
C ALA A 133 5.58 7.78 16.45
N SER A 134 5.43 8.16 15.18
CA SER A 134 5.96 9.44 14.66
C SER A 134 5.30 10.63 15.34
N GLN A 135 3.98 10.57 15.55
CA GLN A 135 3.25 11.62 16.26
C GLN A 135 3.70 11.72 17.72
N ALA A 136 3.84 10.60 18.43
CA ALA A 136 4.35 10.57 19.79
C ALA A 136 5.78 11.13 19.89
N GLN A 137 6.64 10.80 18.91
CA GLN A 137 8.00 11.33 18.85
C GLN A 137 8.02 12.85 18.61
N ARG A 138 7.15 13.36 17.73
CA ARG A 138 7.00 14.81 17.49
C ARG A 138 6.57 15.53 18.76
N GLU A 139 5.64 14.96 19.52
CA GLU A 139 5.18 15.51 20.80
C GLU A 139 6.27 15.51 21.87
N ASP A 140 7.04 14.43 22.00
CA ASP A 140 8.20 14.37 22.91
C ASP A 140 9.27 15.41 22.52
N MET A 141 9.56 15.56 21.24
CA MET A 141 10.49 16.56 20.75
C MET A 141 10.02 17.98 21.06
N ALA A 142 8.73 18.28 20.89
CA ALA A 142 8.14 19.57 21.23
C ALA A 142 8.28 19.88 22.73
N LYS A 143 8.00 18.92 23.61
CA LYS A 143 8.15 19.08 25.07
C LYS A 143 9.60 19.31 25.49
N ARG A 144 10.55 18.59 24.89
CA ARG A 144 11.98 18.78 25.14
C ARG A 144 12.44 20.17 24.69
N PHE A 145 11.99 20.60 23.52
CA PHE A 145 12.27 21.93 23.01
C PHE A 145 11.73 23.02 23.96
N GLU A 146 10.50 22.89 24.45
CA GLU A 146 9.89 23.81 25.43
C GLU A 146 10.70 23.89 26.72
N THR A 147 11.14 22.73 27.24
CA THR A 147 11.97 22.65 28.46
C THR A 147 13.33 23.32 28.26
N GLN A 148 13.98 23.05 27.14
CA GLN A 148 15.28 23.65 26.79
C GLN A 148 15.17 25.16 26.60
N LEU A 149 14.12 25.63 25.92
CA LEU A 149 13.86 27.05 25.73
C LEU A 149 13.64 27.75 27.08
N SER A 150 12.84 27.16 27.97
CA SER A 150 12.59 27.70 29.31
C SER A 150 13.89 27.82 30.11
N SER A 151 14.72 26.78 30.11
CA SER A 151 16.04 26.82 30.78
C SER A 151 16.96 27.87 30.18
N ALA A 152 17.01 28.00 28.85
CA ALA A 152 17.82 29.00 28.18
C ALA A 152 17.38 30.44 28.55
N ILE A 153 16.07 30.68 28.63
CA ILE A 153 15.52 31.97 29.08
C ILE A 153 15.92 32.25 30.53
N THR A 154 15.78 31.28 31.45
CA THR A 154 16.20 31.46 32.84
C THR A 154 17.69 31.80 32.94
N ASN A 155 18.55 31.06 32.22
CA ASN A 155 19.98 31.34 32.21
C ASN A 155 20.30 32.74 31.64
N LEU A 156 19.53 33.21 30.66
CA LEU A 156 19.68 34.55 30.09
C LEU A 156 19.27 35.64 31.09
N LEU A 157 18.20 35.42 31.85
CA LEU A 157 17.78 36.33 32.92
C LEU A 157 18.86 36.44 34.01
N ASP A 158 19.41 35.31 34.48
CA ASP A 158 20.50 35.29 35.47
C ASP A 158 21.76 36.00 34.94
N LEU A 159 22.10 35.79 33.67
CA LEU A 159 23.22 36.47 33.02
C LEU A 159 22.99 37.98 32.95
N SER A 160 21.77 38.40 32.64
CA SER A 160 21.40 39.82 32.56
C SER A 160 21.50 40.50 33.93
N GLU A 161 21.03 39.85 34.99
CA GLU A 161 21.18 40.34 36.38
C GLU A 161 22.67 40.45 36.77
N THR A 162 23.47 39.44 36.43
CA THR A 162 24.92 39.45 36.69
C THR A 162 25.63 40.58 35.93
N MET A 163 25.24 40.82 34.67
CA MET A 163 25.75 41.94 33.86
C MET A 163 25.34 43.29 34.44
N GLU A 164 24.10 43.45 34.89
CA GLU A 164 23.63 44.67 35.55
C GLU A 164 24.45 44.96 36.81
N ASN A 165 24.65 43.95 37.66
CA ASN A 165 25.45 44.07 38.87
C ASN A 165 26.92 44.40 38.57
N THR A 166 27.49 43.81 37.52
CA THR A 166 28.87 44.10 37.08
C THR A 166 29.00 45.52 36.54
N ALA A 167 28.04 45.99 35.74
CA ALA A 167 28.01 47.34 35.23
C ALA A 167 27.89 48.38 36.37
N ARG A 168 27.04 48.12 37.38
CA ARG A 168 26.94 48.97 38.58
C ARG A 168 28.26 49.03 39.34
N ARG A 169 28.90 47.89 39.59
CA ARG A 169 30.22 47.85 40.23
C ARG A 169 31.28 48.62 39.46
N MET A 170 31.32 48.48 38.13
CA MET A 170 32.22 49.26 37.29
C MET A 170 31.97 50.77 37.41
N PHE A 171 30.71 51.19 37.49
CA PHE A 171 30.36 52.60 37.67
C PHE A 171 30.83 53.14 39.03
N ASP A 172 30.64 52.38 40.10
CA ASP A 172 31.08 52.75 41.44
C ASP A 172 32.62 52.82 41.54
N GLU A 173 33.31 51.82 40.99
CA GLU A 173 34.78 51.80 40.93
C GLU A 173 35.35 52.98 40.12
N ALA A 174 34.74 53.29 38.96
CA ALA A 174 35.12 54.46 38.16
C ALA A 174 34.89 55.78 38.91
N SER A 175 33.78 55.90 39.64
CA SER A 175 33.47 57.09 40.46
C SER A 175 34.48 57.28 41.58
N GLN A 176 34.83 56.20 42.31
CA GLN A 176 35.86 56.24 43.36
C GLN A 176 37.25 56.56 42.79
N ALA A 177 37.59 56.01 41.63
CA ALA A 177 38.85 56.33 40.95
C ALA A 177 38.94 57.80 40.54
N LEU A 178 37.83 58.37 40.05
CA LEU A 178 37.74 59.80 39.75
C LEU A 178 37.92 60.66 41.01
N GLU A 179 37.23 60.32 42.10
CA GLU A 179 37.33 61.05 43.37
C GLU A 179 38.76 61.03 43.94
N LYS A 180 39.42 59.87 43.91
CA LYS A 180 40.84 59.74 44.27
C LYS A 180 41.74 60.56 43.36
N THR A 181 41.47 60.59 42.06
CA THR A 181 42.25 61.38 41.09
C THR A 181 42.14 62.87 41.39
N VAL A 182 40.93 63.37 41.70
CA VAL A 182 40.70 64.76 42.10
C VAL A 182 41.45 65.09 43.41
N ALA A 183 41.37 64.22 44.42
CA ALA A 183 42.08 64.42 45.68
C ALA A 183 43.61 64.49 45.48
N VAL A 184 44.16 63.61 44.63
CA VAL A 184 45.58 63.63 44.27
C VAL A 184 45.96 64.92 43.53
N SER A 185 45.14 65.38 42.58
CA SER A 185 45.37 66.66 41.90
C SER A 185 45.40 67.85 42.87
N ALA A 186 44.45 67.91 43.81
CA ALA A 186 44.42 68.97 44.82
C ALA A 186 45.66 68.94 45.73
N ALA A 187 46.06 67.75 46.21
CA ALA A 187 47.27 67.60 47.01
C ALA A 187 48.55 67.99 46.24
N ALA A 188 48.60 67.70 44.94
CA ALA A 188 49.69 68.12 44.07
C ALA A 188 49.74 69.65 43.90
N GLU A 189 48.60 70.32 43.77
CA GLU A 189 48.51 71.78 43.72
C GLU A 189 48.98 72.44 45.03
N GLU A 190 48.52 71.92 46.18
CA GLU A 190 48.94 72.42 47.51
C GLU A 190 50.45 72.29 47.71
N THR A 191 51.01 71.14 47.33
CA THR A 191 52.47 70.89 47.42
C THR A 191 53.25 71.85 46.51
N SER A 192 52.77 72.08 45.29
CA SER A 192 53.35 73.03 44.32
C SER A 192 53.30 74.47 44.84
N SER A 193 52.22 74.84 45.52
CA SER A 193 52.05 76.14 46.18
C SER A 193 53.06 76.34 47.31
N ASN A 194 53.23 75.36 48.19
CA ASN A 194 54.17 75.45 49.33
C ASN A 194 55.64 75.45 48.91
N ALA A 195 55.96 74.96 47.71
CA ALA A 195 57.33 74.89 47.20
C ALA A 195 57.79 76.17 46.46
N ARG A 196 56.93 77.20 46.35
CA ARG A 196 57.25 78.53 45.79
C ARG A 196 57.45 79.56 46.88
#